data_AF-A0A2U3D8L5-F1
#
_entry.id   AF-A0A2U3D8L5-F1
#
_cell.length_a   1.000
_cell.length_b   1.000
_cell.length_c   1.000
_cell.angle_alpha   90.00
_cell.angle_beta   90.00
_cell.angle_gamma   90.00
#
_symmetry.space_group_name_H-M   'P 1'
#
loop_
_entity.id
_entity.type
_entity.pdbx_description
1 polymer ?
#
loop_
_entity_poly.entity_id
_entity_poly.type
_entity_poly.pdbx_seq_one_letter_code
_entity_poly.pdbx_strand_id
1 'polypeptide(L)'
;MESITFSWVGTDHAFFEILTKVIFYTGFSKGVVNRRWSAFRIAFCGFDIARVAFFDELQIESLLRKDSGIVRNARKVQATVTNARICIELIGQYGSLQNFMAELSRSSPLSMQIVFRKTFSLVGESAALALWRELQEERGTI
;
A
#
# COMPACT_ATOMS: atom_id res chain seq x y z
N MET A 1 -21.50 22.91 0.78
CA MET A 1 -20.33 22.06 0.49
C MET A 1 -20.18 21.12 1.67
N GLU A 2 -20.66 19.88 1.54
CA GLU A 2 -20.36 18.86 2.54
C GLU A 2 -18.85 18.60 2.49
N SER A 3 -18.15 19.00 3.54
CA SER A 3 -16.76 18.63 3.74
C SER A 3 -16.71 17.11 3.83
N ILE A 4 -16.22 16.44 2.78
CA ILE A 4 -15.97 15.00 2.82
C ILE A 4 -14.79 14.80 3.77
N THR A 5 -15.05 14.73 5.07
CA THR A 5 -14.04 14.37 6.06
C THR A 5 -13.64 12.92 5.84
N PHE A 6 -12.37 12.70 5.49
CA PHE A 6 -11.79 11.37 5.41
C PHE A 6 -11.80 10.73 6.81
N SER A 7 -12.48 9.59 6.94
CA SER A 7 -12.75 8.93 8.22
C SER A 7 -12.33 7.46 8.22
N TRP A 8 -11.28 7.09 7.50
CA TRP A 8 -10.74 5.73 7.55
C TRP A 8 -10.12 5.49 8.94
N VAL A 9 -10.40 4.32 9.51
CA VAL A 9 -9.88 3.89 10.81
C VAL A 9 -9.19 2.55 10.62
N GLY A 10 -7.85 2.56 10.61
CA GLY A 10 -7.03 1.37 10.51
C GLY A 10 -5.60 1.66 10.94
N THR A 11 -4.78 0.62 11.03
CA THR A 11 -3.36 0.74 11.40
C THR A 11 -2.51 1.09 10.18
N ASP A 12 -1.35 1.71 10.40
CA ASP A 12 -0.43 2.03 9.29
C ASP A 12 -0.05 0.77 8.49
N HIS A 13 0.13 -0.37 9.17
CA HIS A 13 0.38 -1.67 8.54
C HIS A 13 -0.79 -2.14 7.66
N ALA A 14 -2.04 -1.91 8.09
CA ALA A 14 -3.21 -2.23 7.26
C ALA A 14 -3.26 -1.37 6.01
N PHE A 15 -2.99 -0.05 6.11
CA PHE A 15 -2.86 0.81 4.94
C PHE A 15 -1.79 0.28 3.99
N PHE A 16 -0.62 -0.09 4.52
CA PHE A 16 0.50 -0.59 3.72
C PHE A 16 0.17 -1.93 3.03
N GLU A 17 -0.58 -2.81 3.69
CA GLU A 17 -1.11 -4.04 3.11
C GLU A 17 -2.05 -3.73 1.92
N ILE A 18 -3.00 -2.80 2.09
CA ILE A 18 -3.93 -2.39 1.03
C ILE A 18 -3.17 -1.76 -0.15
N LEU A 19 -2.24 -0.84 0.13
CA LEU A 19 -1.36 -0.21 -0.88
C LEU A 19 -0.62 -1.28 -1.70
N THR A 20 -0.03 -2.26 -1.02
CA THR A 20 0.67 -3.36 -1.70
C THR A 20 -0.31 -4.17 -2.54
N LYS A 21 -1.49 -4.48 -2.02
CA LYS A 21 -2.52 -5.27 -2.71
C LYS A 21 -2.94 -4.65 -4.03
N VAL A 22 -3.22 -3.35 -4.04
CA VAL A 22 -3.64 -2.63 -5.25
C VAL A 22 -2.52 -2.55 -6.29
N ILE A 23 -1.26 -2.43 -5.86
CA ILE A 23 -0.10 -2.51 -6.75
C ILE A 23 -0.03 -3.89 -7.41
N PHE A 24 -0.35 -4.97 -6.69
CA PHE A 24 -0.36 -6.31 -7.28
C PHE A 24 -1.57 -6.57 -8.18
N TYR A 25 -2.72 -5.94 -7.94
CA TYR A 25 -3.88 -6.02 -8.84
C TYR A 25 -3.65 -5.39 -10.22
N THR A 26 -2.77 -4.40 -10.36
CA THR A 26 -2.53 -3.77 -11.68
C THR A 26 -1.78 -4.72 -12.62
N GLY A 27 -2.51 -5.39 -13.52
CA GLY A 27 -1.94 -6.37 -14.46
C GLY A 27 -1.94 -7.82 -13.97
N PHE A 28 -2.66 -8.12 -12.88
CA PHE A 28 -3.00 -9.50 -12.51
C PHE A 28 -4.48 -9.56 -12.12
N SER A 29 -5.12 -10.71 -12.31
CA SER A 29 -6.50 -10.87 -11.84
C SER A 29 -6.56 -10.86 -10.31
N LYS A 30 -7.53 -10.13 -9.74
CA LYS A 30 -7.72 -10.06 -8.27
C LYS A 30 -7.78 -11.47 -7.65
N GLY A 31 -8.46 -12.41 -8.31
CA GLY A 31 -8.56 -13.80 -7.85
C GLY A 31 -7.21 -14.53 -7.74
N VAL A 32 -6.27 -14.30 -8.67
CA VAL A 32 -4.93 -14.89 -8.60
C VAL A 32 -4.13 -14.31 -7.43
N VAL A 33 -4.19 -13.00 -7.24
CA VAL A 33 -3.49 -12.31 -6.15
C VAL A 33 -4.07 -12.74 -4.79
N ASN A 34 -5.40 -12.76 -4.66
CA ASN A 34 -6.08 -13.13 -3.41
C ASN A 34 -5.80 -14.57 -3.00
N ARG A 35 -5.77 -15.53 -3.93
CA ARG A 35 -5.40 -16.93 -3.62
C ARG A 35 -3.99 -17.08 -3.05
N ARG A 36 -3.09 -16.14 -3.34
CA ARG A 36 -1.71 -16.13 -2.86
C ARG A 36 -1.51 -15.22 -1.65
N TRP A 37 -2.54 -14.54 -1.18
CA TRP A 37 -2.37 -13.43 -0.23
C TRP A 37 -1.83 -13.85 1.14
N SER A 38 -2.11 -15.08 1.57
CA SER A 38 -1.47 -15.68 2.76
C SER A 38 0.04 -15.79 2.60
N ALA A 39 0.53 -16.20 1.42
CA ALA A 39 1.95 -16.23 1.12
C ALA A 39 2.55 -14.82 1.08
N PHE A 40 1.82 -13.82 0.57
CA PHE A 40 2.25 -12.42 0.63
C PHE A 40 2.41 -11.93 2.08
N ARG A 41 1.44 -12.23 2.96
CA ARG A 41 1.56 -11.88 4.38
C ARG A 41 2.80 -12.50 5.02
N ILE A 42 3.14 -13.75 4.70
CA ILE A 42 4.37 -14.38 5.21
C ILE A 42 5.61 -13.69 4.62
N ALA A 43 5.66 -13.55 3.30
CA ALA A 43 6.77 -12.98 2.54
C ALA A 43 7.13 -11.55 2.97
N PHE A 44 6.14 -10.74 3.30
CA PHE A 44 6.30 -9.35 3.72
C PHE A 44 6.16 -9.17 5.24
N CYS A 45 6.46 -10.21 6.03
CA CYS A 45 6.50 -10.14 7.50
C CYS A 45 5.23 -9.56 8.15
N GLY A 46 4.06 -9.94 7.64
CA GLY A 46 2.76 -9.43 8.08
C GLY A 46 2.48 -8.00 7.68
N PHE A 47 3.20 -7.47 6.67
CA PHE A 47 3.19 -6.06 6.27
C PHE A 47 3.66 -5.11 7.37
N ASP A 48 4.54 -5.58 8.24
CA ASP A 48 5.31 -4.74 9.15
C ASP A 48 6.18 -3.78 8.33
N ILE A 49 5.85 -2.49 8.37
CA ILE A 49 6.45 -1.44 7.55
C ILE A 49 7.94 -1.34 7.86
N ALA A 50 8.32 -1.38 9.14
CA ALA A 50 9.72 -1.27 9.54
C ALA A 50 10.51 -2.44 8.98
N ARG A 51 10.04 -3.68 9.18
CA ARG A 51 10.72 -4.87 8.66
C ARG A 51 10.86 -4.86 7.15
N VAL A 52 9.80 -4.52 6.41
CA VAL A 52 9.83 -4.51 4.95
C VAL A 52 10.71 -3.39 4.41
N ALA A 53 10.78 -2.23 5.07
CA ALA A 53 11.67 -1.14 4.66
C ALA A 53 13.16 -1.51 4.74
N PHE A 54 13.52 -2.40 5.68
CA PHE A 54 14.86 -2.94 5.85
C PHE A 54 15.20 -4.09 4.89
N PHE A 55 14.29 -4.50 4.00
CA PHE A 55 14.60 -5.57 3.05
C PHE A 55 15.80 -5.18 2.16
N ASP A 56 16.80 -6.05 2.18
CA ASP A 56 18.00 -5.95 1.35
C ASP A 56 17.82 -6.69 0.01
N GLU A 57 18.85 -6.64 -0.83
CA GLU A 57 18.84 -7.29 -2.15
C GLU A 57 18.65 -8.81 -2.03
N LEU A 58 19.27 -9.47 -1.05
CA LEU A 58 19.19 -10.91 -0.86
C LEU A 58 17.77 -11.34 -0.46
N GLN A 59 17.11 -10.57 0.40
CA GLN A 59 15.72 -10.80 0.77
C GLN A 59 14.80 -10.62 -0.43
N ILE A 60 14.99 -9.54 -1.21
CA ILE A 60 14.21 -9.30 -2.43
C ILE A 60 14.41 -10.45 -3.44
N GLU A 61 15.64 -10.89 -3.67
CA GLU A 61 15.94 -12.04 -4.53
C GLU A 61 15.28 -13.32 -4.05
N SER A 62 15.28 -13.57 -2.73
CA SER A 62 14.60 -14.71 -2.13
C SER A 62 13.09 -14.71 -2.43
N LEU A 63 12.44 -13.54 -2.39
CA LEU A 63 11.03 -13.40 -2.73
C LEU A 63 10.72 -13.66 -4.21
N LEU A 64 11.72 -13.53 -5.09
CA LEU A 64 11.58 -13.76 -6.53
C LEU A 64 11.84 -15.22 -6.94
N ARG A 65 12.24 -16.08 -6.01
CA ARG A 65 12.40 -17.52 -6.24
C ARG A 65 11.06 -18.20 -6.52
N LYS A 66 11.10 -19.38 -7.15
CA LYS A 66 9.90 -20.11 -7.62
C LYS A 66 8.97 -20.55 -6.48
N ASP A 67 9.53 -20.79 -5.30
CA ASP A 67 8.93 -21.36 -4.11
C ASP A 67 8.36 -20.34 -3.13
N SER A 68 8.54 -19.03 -3.38
CA SER A 68 8.05 -17.96 -2.48
C SER A 68 6.53 -17.87 -2.36
N GLY A 69 5.77 -18.56 -3.21
CA GLY A 69 4.30 -18.58 -3.21
C GLY A 69 3.65 -17.29 -3.72
N ILE A 70 4.37 -16.17 -3.75
CA ILE A 70 3.88 -14.88 -4.24
C ILE A 70 3.89 -14.77 -5.77
N VAL A 71 3.31 -13.70 -6.29
CA VAL A 71 3.45 -13.35 -7.71
C VAL A 71 4.84 -12.76 -7.93
N ARG A 72 5.65 -13.47 -8.72
CA ARG A 72 7.06 -13.14 -8.97
C ARG A 72 7.19 -11.99 -9.98
N ASN A 73 7.11 -10.77 -9.47
CA ASN A 73 7.30 -9.56 -10.25
C ASN A 73 8.30 -8.64 -9.54
N ALA A 74 9.54 -8.59 -10.06
CA ALA A 74 10.64 -7.85 -9.47
C ALA A 74 10.32 -6.37 -9.25
N ARG A 75 9.70 -5.71 -10.24
CA ARG A 75 9.33 -4.29 -10.14
C ARG A 75 8.34 -4.04 -9.01
N LYS A 76 7.35 -4.92 -8.84
CA LYS A 76 6.34 -4.78 -7.77
C LYS A 76 6.90 -5.09 -6.39
N VAL A 77 7.74 -6.12 -6.26
CA VAL A 77 8.43 -6.43 -4.99
C VAL A 77 9.31 -5.26 -4.57
N GLN A 78 10.11 -4.73 -5.51
CA GLN A 78 10.94 -3.55 -5.25
C GLN A 78 10.09 -2.33 -4.86
N ALA A 79 8.98 -2.09 -5.56
CA ALA A 79 8.07 -1.00 -5.25
C ALA A 79 7.47 -1.13 -3.84
N THR A 80 7.11 -2.35 -3.41
CA THR A 80 6.64 -2.61 -2.04
C THR A 80 7.68 -2.21 -1.01
N VAL A 81 8.96 -2.57 -1.18
CA VAL A 81 10.05 -2.17 -0.28
C VAL A 81 10.27 -0.66 -0.28
N THR A 82 10.29 -0.03 -1.47
CA THR A 82 10.39 1.44 -1.59
C THR A 82 9.22 2.14 -0.89
N ASN A 83 8.00 1.63 -1.04
CA ASN A 83 6.81 2.19 -0.42
C ASN A 83 6.82 2.01 1.10
N ALA A 84 7.40 0.94 1.63
CA ALA A 84 7.60 0.81 3.07
C ALA A 84 8.48 1.94 3.62
N ARG A 85 9.56 2.28 2.92
CA ARG A 85 10.45 3.40 3.29
C ARG A 85 9.72 4.75 3.25
N ILE A 86 8.94 5.00 2.19
CA ILE A 86 8.08 6.20 2.08
C ILE A 86 7.07 6.24 3.24
N CYS A 87 6.46 5.10 3.61
CA CYS A 87 5.55 5.06 4.75
C CYS A 87 6.24 5.44 6.06
N ILE A 88 7.48 5.01 6.30
CA ILE A 88 8.26 5.43 7.49
C ILE A 88 8.43 6.95 7.51
N GLU A 89 8.81 7.54 6.38
CA GLU A 89 9.00 9.00 6.27
C GLU A 89 7.69 9.76 6.56
N LEU A 90 6.57 9.30 6.00
CA LEU A 90 5.25 9.90 6.22
C LEU A 90 4.80 9.74 7.68
N ILE A 91 4.99 8.57 8.29
CA ILE A 91 4.68 8.34 9.71
C ILE A 91 5.53 9.28 10.58
N GLY A 92 6.82 9.47 10.26
CA GLY A 92 7.68 10.42 10.97
C GLY A 92 7.23 11.87 10.86
N GLN A 93 6.66 12.27 9.72
CA GLN A 93 6.19 13.64 9.48
C GLN A 93 4.81 13.93 10.06
N TYR A 94 3.88 12.98 9.98
CA TYR A 94 2.46 13.17 10.31
C TYR A 94 2.01 12.41 11.57
N GLY A 95 2.89 11.60 12.16
CA GLY A 95 2.62 10.72 13.30
C GLY A 95 1.94 9.40 12.92
N SER A 96 1.16 9.37 11.83
CA SER A 96 0.55 8.16 11.27
C SER A 96 0.13 8.38 9.82
N LEU A 97 -0.11 7.30 9.08
CA LEU A 97 -0.68 7.36 7.73
C LEU A 97 -2.14 7.81 7.75
N GLN A 98 -2.87 7.53 8.84
CA GLN A 98 -4.21 8.08 9.05
C GLN A 98 -4.18 9.61 9.13
N ASN A 99 -3.25 10.18 9.90
CA ASN A 99 -3.10 11.63 10.04
C ASN A 99 -2.64 12.28 8.74
N PHE A 100 -1.70 11.65 8.03
CA PHE A 100 -1.30 12.07 6.68
C PHE A 100 -2.52 12.21 5.76
N MET A 101 -3.39 11.19 5.74
CA MET A 101 -4.59 11.20 4.92
C MET A 101 -5.62 12.25 5.36
N ALA A 102 -5.83 12.40 6.66
CA ALA A 102 -6.73 13.40 7.22
C ALA A 102 -6.26 14.82 6.86
N GLU A 103 -4.96 15.08 6.99
CA GLU A 103 -4.35 16.35 6.60
C GLU A 103 -4.54 16.63 5.11
N LEU A 104 -4.23 15.66 4.24
CA LEU A 104 -4.44 15.80 2.80
C LEU A 104 -5.89 16.06 2.43
N SER A 105 -6.85 15.38 3.07
CA SER A 105 -8.28 15.58 2.80
C SER A 105 -8.75 17.00 3.15
N ARG A 106 -8.04 17.68 4.06
CA ARG A 106 -8.37 19.02 4.54
C ARG A 106 -7.65 20.13 3.75
N SER A 107 -6.39 19.92 3.39
CA SER A 107 -5.51 20.98 2.87
C SER A 107 -5.14 20.85 1.40
N SER A 108 -5.38 19.71 0.75
CA SER A 108 -5.00 19.52 -0.65
C SER A 108 -6.08 20.00 -1.62
N PRO A 109 -5.78 20.94 -2.54
CA PRO A 109 -6.67 21.24 -3.67
C PRO A 109 -6.66 20.13 -4.73
N LEU A 110 -5.70 19.20 -4.65
CA LEU A 110 -5.58 18.05 -5.55
C LEU A 110 -6.36 16.86 -5.01
N SER A 111 -6.94 16.07 -5.92
CA SER A 111 -7.57 14.80 -5.56
C SER A 111 -6.55 13.82 -4.97
N MET A 112 -7.00 12.99 -4.02
CA MET A 112 -6.14 11.99 -3.35
C MET A 112 -5.44 11.07 -4.34
N GLN A 113 -6.08 10.79 -5.48
CA GLN A 113 -5.48 9.98 -6.55
C GLN A 113 -4.21 10.62 -7.12
N ILE A 114 -4.18 11.95 -7.31
CA ILE A 114 -3.00 12.66 -7.78
C ILE A 114 -1.89 12.60 -6.74
N VAL A 115 -2.23 12.79 -5.46
CA VAL A 115 -1.26 12.72 -4.36
C VAL A 115 -0.64 11.31 -4.30
N PHE A 116 -1.45 10.26 -4.29
CA PHE A 116 -0.97 8.87 -4.26
C PHE A 116 -0.01 8.53 -5.39
N ARG A 117 -0.29 9.00 -6.61
CA ARG A 117 0.59 8.76 -7.77
C ARG A 117 1.95 9.46 -7.64
N LYS A 118 2.00 10.60 -6.96
CA LYS A 118 3.23 11.35 -6.73
C LYS A 118 4.01 10.81 -5.54
N THR A 119 3.31 10.27 -4.55
CA THR A 119 3.91 9.80 -3.29
C THR A 119 4.43 8.38 -3.39
N PHE A 120 3.64 7.44 -3.92
CA PHE A 120 3.97 6.02 -3.85
C PHE A 120 4.51 5.48 -5.18
N SER A 121 5.56 4.67 -5.07
CA SER A 121 6.16 3.95 -6.20
C SER A 121 5.17 2.94 -6.79
N LEU A 122 5.13 2.91 -8.12
CA LEU A 122 4.29 2.01 -8.91
C LEU A 122 2.78 2.15 -8.67
N VAL A 123 2.35 3.33 -8.20
CA VAL A 123 0.93 3.70 -8.11
C VAL A 123 0.56 4.54 -9.32
N GLY A 124 0.06 3.87 -10.37
CA GLY A 124 -0.57 4.52 -11.52
C GLY A 124 -2.01 4.96 -11.24
N GLU A 125 -2.70 5.50 -12.24
CA GLU A 125 -4.08 5.98 -12.11
C GLU A 125 -5.05 4.91 -11.59
N SER A 126 -5.05 3.72 -12.19
CA SER A 126 -5.92 2.62 -11.74
C SER A 126 -5.62 2.16 -10.32
N ALA A 127 -4.34 2.13 -9.91
CA ALA A 127 -3.95 1.74 -8.56
C ALA A 127 -4.37 2.81 -7.54
N ALA A 128 -4.19 4.10 -7.88
CA ALA A 128 -4.57 5.20 -7.02
C ALA A 128 -6.08 5.24 -6.78
N LEU A 129 -6.86 5.03 -7.84
CA LEU A 129 -8.32 4.92 -7.75
C LEU A 129 -8.74 3.71 -6.91
N ALA A 130 -8.11 2.54 -7.11
CA ALA A 130 -8.40 1.35 -6.33
C ALA A 130 -8.06 1.55 -4.85
N LEU A 131 -6.90 2.14 -4.53
CA LEU A 131 -6.52 2.46 -3.16
C LEU A 131 -7.56 3.36 -2.49
N TRP A 132 -7.96 4.43 -3.17
CA TRP A 132 -8.96 5.36 -2.67
C TRP A 132 -10.32 4.70 -2.43
N ARG A 133 -10.70 3.72 -3.26
CA ARG A 133 -11.94 2.95 -3.10
C ARG A 133 -11.85 1.98 -1.92
N GLU A 134 -10.79 1.19 -1.84
CA GLU A 134 -10.65 0.17 -0.79
C GLU A 134 -10.58 0.85 0.60
N LEU A 135 -9.91 2.00 0.72
CA LEU A 135 -9.91 2.81 1.96
C LEU A 135 -11.28 3.41 2.33
N GLN A 136 -12.19 3.56 1.36
CA GLN A 136 -13.57 4.00 1.60
C GLN A 136 -14.55 2.85 1.83
N GLU A 137 -14.33 1.69 1.21
CA GLU A 137 -15.19 0.52 1.39
C GLU A 137 -15.06 -0.07 2.80
N GLU A 138 -13.88 0.04 3.43
CA GLU A 138 -13.69 -0.28 4.86
C GLU A 138 -14.54 0.61 5.81
N ARG A 139 -15.22 1.66 5.30
CA ARG A 139 -16.22 2.43 6.07
C ARG A 139 -17.53 1.67 6.30
N GLY A 140 -17.79 0.59 5.57
CA GLY A 140 -19.08 -0.10 5.54
C GLY A 140 -19.18 -1.37 6.40
N THR A 141 -18.16 -1.71 7.18
CA THR A 141 -18.14 -2.93 8.02
C THR A 141 -17.85 -2.60 9.48
N ILE A 142 -18.66 -1.70 10.05
CA ILE A 142 -18.85 -1.54 11.50
C ILE A 142 -20.34 -1.39 11.76
#